data_AF-A0AAD4QNB4-F1
#
_entry.id   AF-A0AAD4QNB4-F1
#
_cell.length_a   1.000
_cell.length_b   1.000
_cell.length_c   1.000
_cell.angle_alpha   90.00
_cell.angle_beta   90.00
_cell.angle_gamma   90.00
#
_symmetry.space_group_name_H-M   'P 1'
#
loop_
_entity.id
_entity.type
_entity.pdbx_description
1 polymer ?
#
loop_
_entity_poly.entity_id
_entity_poly.type
_entity_poly.pdbx_seq_one_letter_code
_entity_poly.pdbx_strand_id
1 'polypeptide(L)'
;IASLESIKFRVTQLIDSIQTLAWQLEAFHPPPPWPDLLAKYAVVMAQTHNLSRALASSTLASTALHPRAPLPDASLDGSLIPLLRNQQTTDVLRAESASVRRLTTALKLPEDPPPHAVLDVVSEVVAAHDARAERAQRAVAMLREKYDWRVRVAVDPEE
;
A
#
# COMPACT_ATOMS: atom_id res chain seq x y z
N ILE A 1 16.39 14.99 -9.15
CA ILE A 1 15.39 15.63 -10.05
C ILE A 1 14.66 14.58 -10.89
N ALA A 2 15.35 13.76 -11.71
CA ALA A 2 14.71 12.70 -12.51
C ALA A 2 13.82 11.73 -11.70
N SER A 3 14.23 11.34 -10.48
CA SER A 3 13.39 10.51 -9.59
C SER A 3 12.08 11.21 -9.18
N LEU A 4 12.14 12.52 -8.86
CA LEU A 4 10.95 13.31 -8.54
C LEU A 4 10.02 13.48 -9.74
N GLU A 5 10.57 13.66 -10.94
CA GLU A 5 9.79 13.74 -12.17
C GLU A 5 9.07 12.41 -12.48
N SER A 6 9.76 11.28 -12.29
CA SER A 6 9.15 9.96 -12.42
C SER A 6 8.03 9.73 -11.41
N ILE A 7 8.24 10.14 -10.15
CA ILE A 7 7.22 10.03 -9.10
C ILE A 7 6.04 10.94 -9.40
N LYS A 8 6.28 12.19 -9.81
CA LYS A 8 5.24 13.12 -10.25
C LYS A 8 4.37 12.49 -11.34
N PHE A 9 5.00 11.94 -12.39
CA PHE A 9 4.28 11.27 -13.47
C PHE A 9 3.39 10.12 -12.97
N ARG A 10 3.92 9.27 -12.08
CA ARG A 10 3.15 8.15 -11.48
C ARG A 10 2.00 8.63 -10.60
N VAL A 11 2.20 9.70 -9.84
CA VAL A 11 1.14 10.32 -9.02
C VAL A 11 0.05 10.89 -9.91
N THR A 12 0.39 11.57 -11.02
CA THR A 12 -0.60 12.07 -11.98
C THR A 12 -1.41 10.92 -12.58
N GLN A 13 -0.76 9.84 -13.02
CA GLN A 13 -1.47 8.65 -13.52
C GLN A 13 -2.43 8.05 -12.50
N LEU A 14 -2.02 8.00 -11.22
CA LEU A 14 -2.85 7.53 -10.13
C LEU A 14 -4.09 8.43 -9.93
N ILE A 15 -3.89 9.75 -9.92
CA ILE A 15 -4.98 10.72 -9.81
C ILE A 15 -5.98 10.53 -10.95
N ASP A 16 -5.52 10.40 -12.19
CA ASP A 16 -6.39 10.22 -13.36
C ASP A 16 -7.22 8.92 -13.25
N SER A 17 -6.64 7.84 -12.74
CA SER A 17 -7.38 6.57 -12.55
C SER A 17 -8.44 6.67 -11.46
N ILE A 18 -8.15 7.37 -10.36
CA ILE A 18 -9.08 7.59 -9.25
C ILE A 18 -10.24 8.46 -9.74
N GLN A 19 -9.95 9.54 -10.46
CA GLN A 19 -10.97 10.42 -11.03
C GLN A 19 -11.85 9.67 -12.04
N THR A 20 -11.27 8.81 -12.86
CA THR A 20 -12.03 7.96 -13.80
C THR A 20 -13.00 7.05 -13.05
N LEU A 21 -12.53 6.39 -11.97
CA LEU A 21 -13.38 5.54 -11.14
C LEU A 21 -14.48 6.34 -10.43
N ALA A 22 -14.13 7.49 -9.84
CA ALA A 22 -15.08 8.37 -9.17
C ALA A 22 -16.18 8.84 -10.14
N TRP A 23 -15.79 9.29 -11.34
CA TRP A 23 -16.73 9.70 -12.37
C TRP A 23 -17.68 8.57 -12.78
N GLN A 24 -17.19 7.34 -12.91
CA GLN A 24 -18.06 6.20 -13.20
C GLN A 24 -19.04 5.86 -12.06
N LEU A 25 -18.65 6.08 -10.80
CA LEU A 25 -19.53 5.88 -9.67
C LEU A 25 -20.61 6.97 -9.59
N GLU A 26 -20.28 8.19 -9.97
CA GLU A 26 -21.20 9.34 -9.95
C GLU A 26 -22.14 9.37 -11.15
N ALA A 27 -21.64 9.01 -12.35
CA ALA A 27 -22.38 9.17 -13.61
C ALA A 27 -23.42 8.07 -13.88
N PHE A 28 -23.30 6.89 -13.27
CA PHE A 28 -24.18 5.75 -13.56
C PHE A 28 -25.14 5.49 -12.40
N HIS A 29 -26.44 5.57 -12.69
CA HIS A 29 -27.52 5.08 -11.84
C HIS A 29 -28.46 4.19 -12.67
N PRO A 30 -28.57 2.88 -12.39
CA PRO A 30 -27.89 2.12 -11.33
C PRO A 30 -26.36 2.04 -11.53
N PRO A 31 -25.59 1.70 -10.47
CA PRO A 31 -24.14 1.63 -10.54
C PRO A 31 -23.67 0.65 -11.63
N PRO A 32 -22.43 0.84 -12.14
CA PRO A 32 -21.87 -0.05 -13.15
C PRO A 32 -21.82 -1.49 -12.63
N PRO A 33 -21.86 -2.48 -13.53
CA PRO A 33 -21.82 -3.88 -13.13
C PRO A 33 -20.49 -4.18 -12.41
N TRP A 34 -20.54 -5.06 -11.43
CA TRP A 34 -19.39 -5.38 -10.57
C TRP A 34 -18.09 -5.72 -11.31
N PRO A 35 -18.08 -6.48 -12.43
CA PRO A 35 -16.86 -6.75 -13.17
C PRO A 35 -16.14 -5.50 -13.68
N ASP A 36 -16.89 -4.48 -14.09
CA ASP A 36 -16.33 -3.23 -14.61
C ASP A 36 -15.69 -2.42 -13.47
N LEU A 37 -16.39 -2.34 -12.33
CA LEU A 37 -15.87 -1.70 -11.13
C LEU A 37 -14.61 -2.40 -10.63
N LEU A 38 -14.61 -3.73 -10.61
CA LEU A 38 -13.45 -4.53 -10.22
C LEU A 38 -12.27 -4.30 -11.16
N ALA A 39 -12.50 -4.26 -12.47
CA ALA A 39 -11.45 -3.99 -13.45
C ALA A 39 -10.79 -2.62 -13.23
N LYS A 40 -11.58 -1.59 -12.93
CA LYS A 40 -11.07 -0.24 -12.63
C LYS A 40 -10.34 -0.18 -11.30
N TYR A 41 -10.89 -0.83 -10.27
CA TYR A 41 -10.22 -0.94 -8.98
C TYR A 41 -8.86 -1.66 -9.10
N ALA A 42 -8.78 -2.71 -9.92
CA ALA A 42 -7.52 -3.41 -10.20
C ALA A 42 -6.47 -2.49 -10.85
N VAL A 43 -6.89 -1.56 -11.72
CA VAL A 43 -5.99 -0.53 -12.28
C VAL A 43 -5.47 0.41 -11.20
N VAL A 44 -6.36 0.93 -10.34
CA VAL A 44 -5.97 1.81 -9.22
C VAL A 44 -4.99 1.08 -8.28
N MET A 45 -5.26 -0.19 -7.98
CA MET A 45 -4.39 -1.03 -7.17
C MET A 45 -3.00 -1.21 -7.82
N ALA A 46 -2.95 -1.53 -9.11
CA ALA A 46 -1.70 -1.70 -9.84
C ALA A 46 -0.87 -0.40 -9.86
N GLN A 47 -1.53 0.75 -10.08
CA GLN A 47 -0.86 2.05 -10.05
C GLN A 47 -0.37 2.42 -8.65
N THR A 48 -1.15 2.14 -7.61
CA THR A 48 -0.74 2.34 -6.21
C THR A 48 0.49 1.50 -5.87
N HIS A 49 0.49 0.23 -6.27
CA HIS A 49 1.64 -0.66 -6.08
C HIS A 49 2.89 -0.16 -6.82
N ASN A 50 2.74 0.31 -8.07
CA ASN A 50 3.84 0.88 -8.85
C ASN A 50 4.42 2.15 -8.21
N LEU A 51 3.56 3.02 -7.67
CA LEU A 51 3.98 4.20 -6.92
C LEU A 51 4.75 3.81 -5.65
N SER A 52 4.20 2.87 -4.87
CA SER A 52 4.85 2.36 -3.65
C SER A 52 6.25 1.82 -3.93
N ARG A 53 6.42 0.99 -4.97
CA ARG A 53 7.73 0.47 -5.37
C ARG A 53 8.70 1.58 -5.79
N ALA A 54 8.21 2.58 -6.53
CA ALA A 54 9.04 3.71 -6.93
C ALA A 54 9.52 4.51 -5.72
N LEU A 55 8.63 4.77 -4.75
CA LEU A 55 8.96 5.47 -3.51
C LEU A 55 9.99 4.70 -2.67
N ALA A 56 9.80 3.39 -2.50
CA ALA A 56 10.72 2.52 -1.77
C ALA A 56 12.13 2.48 -2.39
N SER A 57 12.23 2.59 -3.72
CA SER A 57 13.52 2.67 -4.43
C SER A 57 14.13 4.07 -4.49
N SER A 58 13.44 5.10 -4.00
CA SER A 58 13.88 6.49 -4.13
C SER A 58 14.76 6.93 -2.96
N THR A 59 15.62 7.93 -3.20
CA THR A 59 16.47 8.56 -2.17
C THR A 59 15.77 9.71 -1.44
N LEU A 60 14.45 9.84 -1.55
CA LEU A 60 13.69 11.01 -1.08
C LEU A 60 13.75 11.24 0.42
N ALA A 61 13.99 10.20 1.22
CA ALA A 61 14.13 10.32 2.68
C ALA A 61 15.27 11.28 3.09
N SER A 62 16.27 11.48 2.24
CA SER A 62 17.40 12.39 2.48
C SER A 62 17.19 13.81 1.96
N THR A 63 16.07 14.07 1.27
CA THR A 63 15.82 15.36 0.60
C THR A 63 14.84 16.20 1.41
N ALA A 64 15.22 17.43 1.76
CA ALA A 64 14.34 18.40 2.41
C ALA A 64 13.67 19.30 1.38
N LEU A 65 12.39 19.62 1.59
CA LEU A 65 11.63 20.57 0.78
C LEU A 65 11.59 21.92 1.50
N HIS A 66 12.02 22.98 0.83
CA HIS A 66 11.89 24.35 1.31
C HIS A 66 11.35 25.26 0.18
N PRO A 67 10.63 26.33 0.50
CA PRO A 67 10.24 27.32 -0.49
C PRO A 67 11.48 27.95 -1.15
N ARG A 68 11.37 28.26 -2.44
CA ARG A 68 12.49 28.80 -3.25
C ARG A 68 12.73 30.30 -2.98
N ALA A 69 11.70 31.02 -2.55
CA ALA A 69 11.74 32.45 -2.28
C ALA A 69 11.13 32.72 -0.89
N PRO A 70 11.57 33.77 -0.18
CA PRO A 70 10.96 34.16 1.08
C PRO A 70 9.49 34.51 0.85
N LEU A 71 8.63 33.93 1.68
CA LEU A 71 7.19 34.16 1.69
C LEU A 71 6.82 34.92 2.97
N PRO A 72 5.87 35.87 2.92
CA PRO A 72 5.31 36.46 4.12
C PRO A 72 4.64 35.40 5.00
N ASP A 73 4.73 35.55 6.33
CA ASP A 73 4.21 34.58 7.31
C ASP A 73 2.74 34.20 7.05
N ALA A 74 1.88 35.17 6.74
CA ALA A 74 0.47 34.92 6.43
C ALA A 74 0.27 34.03 5.19
N SER A 75 1.12 34.17 4.17
CA SER A 75 1.07 33.34 2.95
C SER A 75 1.68 31.96 3.18
N LEU A 76 2.69 31.89 4.03
CA LEU A 76 3.32 30.65 4.46
C LEU A 76 2.30 29.78 5.22
N ASP A 77 1.60 30.37 6.20
CA ASP A 77 0.59 29.67 7.01
C ASP A 77 -0.65 29.25 6.21
N GLY A 78 -1.15 30.13 5.33
CA GLY A 78 -2.39 29.88 4.59
C GLY A 78 -2.24 28.94 3.39
N SER A 79 -1.10 28.91 2.72
CA SER A 79 -0.92 28.19 1.45
C SER A 79 0.13 27.09 1.50
N LEU A 80 1.27 27.33 2.15
CA LEU A 80 2.40 26.40 2.09
C LEU A 80 2.32 25.33 3.18
N ILE A 81 2.01 25.71 4.43
CA ILE A 81 1.93 24.78 5.56
C ILE A 81 0.96 23.63 5.29
N PRO A 82 -0.26 23.84 4.74
CA PRO A 82 -1.17 22.74 4.45
C PRO A 82 -0.62 21.76 3.40
N LEU A 83 0.16 22.25 2.42
CA LEU A 83 0.74 21.41 1.35
C LEU A 83 1.96 20.63 1.82
N LEU A 84 2.76 21.20 2.73
CA LEU A 84 3.93 20.54 3.32
C LEU A 84 3.57 19.73 4.58
N ARG A 85 2.28 19.60 4.90
CA ARG A 85 1.82 18.88 6.07
C ARG A 85 2.10 17.38 5.91
N ASN A 86 2.96 16.86 6.77
CA ASN A 86 3.25 15.42 6.87
C ASN A 86 2.41 14.70 7.93
N GLN A 87 1.41 15.37 8.50
CA GLN A 87 0.54 14.75 9.49
C GLN A 87 -0.47 13.83 8.79
N GLN A 88 -0.53 12.58 9.26
CA GLN A 88 -1.49 11.60 8.80
C GLN A 88 -2.94 12.06 9.04
N THR A 89 -3.87 11.54 8.24
CA THR A 89 -5.30 11.76 8.46
C THR A 89 -5.77 11.07 9.74
N THR A 90 -6.82 11.61 10.36
CA THR A 90 -7.32 11.10 11.64
C THR A 90 -7.79 9.64 11.56
N ASP A 91 -8.35 9.22 10.42
CA ASP A 91 -8.78 7.84 10.20
C ASP A 91 -7.59 6.87 10.15
N VAL A 92 -6.47 7.28 9.53
CA VAL A 92 -5.23 6.49 9.51
C VAL A 92 -4.66 6.35 10.91
N LEU A 93 -4.61 7.45 11.68
CA LEU A 93 -4.15 7.43 13.07
C LEU A 93 -5.01 6.50 13.95
N ARG A 94 -6.34 6.50 13.76
CA ARG A 94 -7.24 5.58 14.46
C ARG A 94 -7.00 4.14 14.06
N ALA A 95 -6.83 3.86 12.77
CA ALA A 95 -6.55 2.52 12.26
C ALA A 95 -5.19 1.97 12.76
N GLU A 96 -4.17 2.81 12.81
CA GLU A 96 -2.85 2.49 13.37
C GLU A 96 -2.97 2.15 14.87
N SER A 97 -3.60 3.04 15.64
CA SER A 97 -3.81 2.83 17.08
C SER A 97 -4.58 1.54 17.38
N ALA A 98 -5.62 1.23 16.60
CA ALA A 98 -6.37 0.00 16.73
C ALA A 98 -5.52 -1.24 16.39
N SER A 99 -4.65 -1.14 15.37
CA SER A 99 -3.75 -2.22 14.96
C SER A 99 -2.68 -2.49 16.02
N VAL A 100 -2.06 -1.44 16.58
CA VAL A 100 -1.09 -1.55 17.68
C VAL A 100 -1.73 -2.20 18.90
N ARG A 101 -2.92 -1.74 19.33
CA ARG A 101 -3.64 -2.35 20.46
C ARG A 101 -3.89 -3.85 20.25
N ARG A 102 -4.35 -4.25 19.06
CA ARG A 102 -4.58 -5.65 18.73
C ARG A 102 -3.30 -6.48 18.78
N LEU A 103 -2.19 -5.93 18.29
CA LEU A 103 -0.88 -6.60 18.32
C LEU A 103 -0.36 -6.76 19.75
N THR A 104 -0.43 -5.72 20.58
CA THR A 104 -0.01 -5.79 21.99
C THR A 104 -0.78 -6.87 22.74
N THR A 105 -2.11 -6.94 22.55
CA THR A 105 -2.95 -7.98 23.15
C THR A 105 -2.59 -9.37 22.64
N ALA A 106 -2.39 -9.53 21.33
CA ALA A 106 -2.09 -10.84 20.73
C ALA A 106 -0.71 -11.37 21.15
N LEU A 107 0.29 -10.49 21.24
CA LEU A 107 1.66 -10.82 21.65
C LEU A 107 1.82 -10.91 23.17
N LYS A 108 0.76 -10.64 23.95
CA LYS A 108 0.77 -10.62 25.41
C LYS A 108 1.92 -9.76 25.98
N LEU A 109 2.22 -8.66 25.30
CA LEU A 109 3.25 -7.75 25.73
C LEU A 109 2.76 -7.01 27.00
N PRO A 110 3.69 -6.57 27.88
CA PRO A 110 3.35 -5.71 29.02
C PRO A 110 2.56 -4.46 28.57
N GLU A 111 1.82 -3.83 29.49
CA GLU A 111 1.03 -2.62 29.19
C GLU A 111 1.92 -1.42 28.80
N ASP A 112 3.18 -1.40 29.25
CA ASP A 112 4.21 -0.42 28.87
C ASP A 112 5.56 -1.12 28.62
N PRO A 113 5.72 -1.83 27.49
CA PRO A 113 6.97 -2.43 27.11
C PRO A 113 7.91 -1.37 26.53
N PRO A 114 9.22 -1.41 26.83
CA PRO A 114 10.14 -0.48 26.21
C PRO A 114 10.11 -0.66 24.67
N PRO A 115 10.17 0.42 23.86
CA PRO A 115 9.90 0.34 22.42
C PRO A 115 10.75 -0.69 21.66
N HIS A 116 12.01 -0.87 22.05
CA HIS A 116 12.92 -1.84 21.41
C HIS A 116 12.45 -3.28 21.59
N ALA A 117 11.94 -3.66 22.77
CA ALA A 117 11.50 -5.03 23.04
C ALA A 117 10.28 -5.41 22.19
N VAL A 118 9.39 -4.46 21.90
CA VAL A 118 8.26 -4.68 20.98
C VAL A 118 8.76 -4.94 19.57
N LEU A 119 9.72 -4.14 19.10
CA LEU A 119 10.29 -4.27 17.76
C LEU A 119 11.02 -5.60 17.59
N ASP A 120 11.74 -6.06 18.61
CA ASP A 120 12.43 -7.35 18.57
C ASP A 120 11.45 -8.51 18.40
N VAL A 121 10.41 -8.58 19.24
CA VAL A 121 9.37 -9.62 19.15
C VAL A 121 8.65 -9.57 17.80
N VAL A 122 8.29 -8.37 17.33
CA VAL A 122 7.64 -8.21 16.02
C VAL A 122 8.57 -8.65 14.90
N SER A 123 9.86 -8.34 14.96
CA SER A 123 10.84 -8.73 13.93
C SER A 123 10.97 -10.25 13.82
N GLU A 124 10.96 -10.97 14.94
CA GLU A 124 11.00 -12.42 14.97
C GLU A 124 9.74 -13.04 14.35
N VAL A 125 8.57 -12.51 14.72
CA VAL A 125 7.28 -12.96 14.16
C VAL A 125 7.21 -12.72 12.66
N VAL A 126 7.67 -11.57 12.19
CA VAL A 126 7.73 -11.24 10.76
C VAL A 126 8.68 -12.19 10.02
N ALA A 127 9.89 -12.42 10.53
CA ALA A 127 10.84 -13.33 9.91
C ALA A 127 10.29 -14.77 9.82
N ALA A 128 9.65 -15.27 10.89
CA ALA A 128 9.04 -16.58 10.90
C ALA A 128 7.82 -16.69 9.97
N HIS A 129 7.04 -15.62 9.84
CA HIS A 129 5.94 -15.51 8.89
C HIS A 129 6.46 -15.54 7.44
N ASP A 130 7.43 -14.71 7.11
CA ASP A 130 7.94 -14.56 5.74
C ASP A 130 8.61 -15.85 5.27
N ALA A 131 9.37 -16.52 6.14
CA ALA A 131 9.91 -17.85 5.84
C ALA A 131 8.83 -18.90 5.56
N ARG A 132 7.66 -18.82 6.22
CA ARG A 132 6.50 -19.69 5.92
C ARG A 132 5.87 -19.34 4.57
N ALA A 133 5.68 -18.05 4.29
CA ALA A 133 5.13 -17.58 3.03
C ALA A 133 6.01 -17.97 1.85
N GLU A 134 7.34 -17.83 1.95
CA GLU A 134 8.29 -18.25 0.92
C GLU A 134 8.25 -19.75 0.64
N ARG A 135 8.13 -20.59 1.69
CA ARG A 135 7.96 -22.04 1.51
C ARG A 135 6.68 -22.36 0.78
N ALA A 136 5.58 -21.72 1.15
CA ALA A 136 4.28 -21.91 0.49
C ALA A 136 4.32 -21.47 -0.97
N GLN A 137 4.91 -20.31 -1.27
CA GLN A 137 5.07 -19.83 -2.65
C GLN A 137 5.88 -20.79 -3.51
N ARG A 138 6.98 -21.33 -2.99
CA ARG A 138 7.77 -22.36 -3.69
C ARG A 138 6.97 -23.63 -3.93
N ALA A 139 6.22 -24.10 -2.94
CA ALA A 139 5.35 -25.27 -3.10
C ALA A 139 4.30 -25.06 -4.19
N VAL A 140 3.64 -23.90 -4.21
CA VAL A 140 2.65 -23.54 -5.24
C VAL A 140 3.31 -23.44 -6.62
N ALA A 141 4.51 -22.87 -6.72
CA ALA A 141 5.25 -22.81 -7.98
C ALA A 141 5.56 -24.22 -8.52
N MET A 142 6.04 -25.12 -7.65
CA MET A 142 6.29 -26.53 -8.03
C MET A 142 5.02 -27.23 -8.51
N LEU A 143 3.87 -27.02 -7.84
CA LEU A 143 2.59 -27.58 -8.29
C LEU A 143 2.14 -27.02 -9.63
N ARG A 144 2.29 -25.70 -9.83
CA ARG A 144 1.95 -25.03 -11.08
C ARG A 144 2.76 -25.57 -12.26
N GLU A 145 4.02 -25.92 -12.04
CA GLU A 145 4.91 -26.49 -13.07
C GLU A 145 4.66 -27.98 -13.31
N LYS A 146 4.23 -28.72 -12.27
CA LYS A 146 3.99 -30.16 -12.36
C LYS A 146 2.78 -30.53 -13.22
N TYR A 147 1.76 -29.69 -13.28
CA TYR A 147 0.49 -30.00 -13.96
C TYR A 147 0.22 -29.09 -15.16
N ASP A 148 -0.24 -29.65 -16.27
CA ASP A 148 -0.79 -28.86 -17.38
C ASP A 148 -2.22 -28.41 -17.04
N TRP A 149 -2.31 -27.24 -16.43
CA TRP A 149 -3.55 -26.61 -15.98
C TRP A 149 -4.46 -26.13 -17.12
N ARG A 150 -4.03 -26.21 -18.38
CA ARG A 150 -4.87 -25.90 -19.55
C ARG A 150 -5.58 -27.12 -20.11
N VAL A 151 -5.00 -28.30 -19.93
CA VAL A 151 -5.67 -29.55 -20.27
C VAL A 151 -6.75 -29.77 -19.21
N ARG A 152 -8.01 -29.91 -19.64
CA ARG A 152 -9.07 -30.32 -18.71
C ARG A 152 -8.71 -31.71 -18.21
N VAL A 153 -8.17 -31.78 -17.00
CA VAL A 153 -7.86 -33.03 -16.32
C VAL A 153 -9.18 -33.80 -16.20
N ALA A 154 -9.34 -34.86 -16.99
CA ALA A 154 -10.25 -35.92 -16.61
C ALA A 154 -9.68 -36.45 -15.28
N VAL A 155 -10.41 -36.20 -14.19
CA VAL A 155 -10.01 -36.69 -12.87
C VAL A 155 -10.09 -38.21 -12.94
N ASP A 156 -8.94 -38.88 -12.93
CA ASP A 156 -8.90 -40.34 -12.76
C ASP A 156 -9.49 -40.66 -11.37
N PRO A 157 -10.50 -41.54 -11.28
CA PRO A 157 -10.98 -42.00 -9.98
C PRO A 157 -9.86 -42.81 -9.31
N GLU A 158 -9.53 -42.46 -8.07
CA GLU A 158 -8.59 -43.23 -7.24
C GLU A 158 -9.09 -44.69 -7.13
N GLU A 159 -8.24 -45.66 -7.51
CA GLU A 159 -8.42 -47.10 -7.27
C GLU A 159 -8.29 -47.47 -5.78
#